data_AF-A0A957APS0-F1
#
_entry.id   AF-A0A957APS0-F1
#
_cell.length_a   1.000
_cell.length_b   1.000
_cell.length_c   1.000
_cell.angle_alpha   90.00
_cell.angle_beta   90.00
_cell.angle_gamma   90.00
#
_symmetry.space_group_name_H-M   'P 1'
#
loop_
_entity.id
_entity.type
_entity.pdbx_description
1 polymer ?
#
loop_
_entity_poly.entity_id
_entity_poly.type
_entity_poly.pdbx_seq_one_letter_code
_entity_poly.pdbx_strand_id
1 'polypeptide(L)' 'MSERKSAAYRLGLITLAMLAVLTIIEFFVAVYVQSLVLLFIIAVVKAAIIVQNFMHIARLWREESH' A
#
# COMPACT_ATOMS: atom_id res chain seq x y z
N MET A 1 12.29 25.07 0.12
CA MET A 1 11.40 24.39 -0.85
C MET A 1 11.85 22.95 -1.21
N SER A 2 12.99 22.45 -0.72
CA SER A 2 13.54 21.11 -1.05
C SER A 2 13.05 19.98 -0.13
N GLU A 3 12.83 20.23 1.17
CA GLU A 3 12.54 19.17 2.15
C GLU A 3 11.17 18.49 1.96
N ARG A 4 10.12 19.24 1.58
CA ARG A 4 8.78 18.68 1.37
C ARG A 4 8.71 17.70 0.18
N LYS A 5 9.49 17.95 -0.88
CA LYS A 5 9.58 17.06 -2.04
C LYS A 5 10.30 15.76 -1.69
N SER A 6 11.36 15.84 -0.90
CA SER A 6 12.12 14.68 -0.43
C SER A 6 11.26 13.76 0.46
N ALA A 7 10.48 14.33 1.38
CA ALA A 7 9.60 13.55 2.25
C ALA A 7 8.51 12.78 1.47
N ALA A 8 7.89 13.42 0.48
CA ALA A 8 6.90 12.77 -0.38
C ALA A 8 7.51 11.63 -1.23
N TYR A 9 8.72 11.84 -1.77
CA TYR A 9 9.46 10.81 -2.50
C TYR A 9 9.82 9.61 -1.61
N ARG A 10 10.27 9.85 -0.37
CA ARG A 10 10.60 8.78 0.58
C ARG A 10 9.37 7.95 0.95
N LEU A 11 8.21 8.60 1.17
CA LEU A 11 6.95 7.89 1.45
C LEU A 11 6.55 6.99 0.28
N GLY A 12 6.60 7.52 -0.95
CA GLY A 12 6.31 6.74 -2.15
C GLY A 12 7.22 5.52 -2.30
N LEU A 13 8.52 5.70 -2.05
CA LEU A 13 9.53 4.66 -2.18
C LEU A 13 9.40 3.57 -1.10
N ILE A 14 9.09 3.95 0.14
CA ILE A 14 8.79 2.98 1.22
C ILE A 14 7.52 2.19 0.90
N THR A 15 6.47 2.86 0.42
CA THR A 15 5.22 2.19 0.05
C THR A 15 5.42 1.23 -1.11
N LEU A 16 6.20 1.64 -2.12
CA LEU A 16 6.57 0.79 -3.24
C LEU A 16 7.34 -0.45 -2.77
N ALA A 17 8.32 -0.28 -1.89
CA ALA A 17 9.06 -1.41 -1.31
C ALA A 17 8.14 -2.38 -0.55
N MET A 18 7.19 -1.85 0.25
CA MET A 18 6.21 -2.66 0.97
C MET A 18 5.31 -3.45 0.00
N LEU A 19 4.78 -2.79 -1.04
CA LEU A 19 3.97 -3.45 -2.06
C LEU A 19 4.77 -4.50 -2.86
N ALA A 20 6.06 -4.25 -3.12
CA ALA A 20 6.93 -5.19 -3.79
C ALA A 20 7.12 -6.48 -2.95
N VAL A 21 7.38 -6.35 -1.65
CA VAL A 21 7.48 -7.50 -0.74
C VAL A 21 6.16 -8.28 -0.70
N LEU A 22 5.03 -7.59 -0.60
CA LEU A 22 3.72 -8.24 -0.57
C LEU A 22 3.39 -8.95 -1.90
N THR A 23 3.92 -8.47 -3.02
CA THR A 23 3.81 -9.12 -4.34
C THR A 23 4.69 -10.37 -4.46
N ILE A 24 5.88 -10.37 -3.85
CA ILE A 24 6.69 -11.58 -3.75
C ILE A 24 5.93 -12.65 -2.96
N ILE A 25 5.36 -12.29 -1.81
CA ILE A 25 4.56 -13.21 -0.99
C ILE A 25 3.35 -13.75 -1.79
N GLU A 26 2.63 -12.87 -2.49
CA GLU A 26 1.53 -13.25 -3.37
C GLU A 26 1.95 -14.27 -4.42
N PHE A 27 3.10 -14.07 -5.06
CA PHE A 27 3.62 -15.00 -6.06
C PHE A 27 3.87 -16.39 -5.45
N PHE A 28 4.48 -16.46 -4.26
CA PHE A 28 4.65 -17.74 -3.57
C PHE A 28 3.30 -18.39 -3.22
N VAL A 29 2.33 -17.63 -2.73
CA VAL A 29 0.99 -18.15 -2.44
C VAL A 29 0.31 -18.67 -3.72
N ALA A 30 0.43 -17.93 -4.82
CA ALA A 30 -0.16 -18.30 -6.10
C ALA A 30 0.46 -19.56 -6.71
N VAL A 31 1.76 -19.77 -6.54
CA VAL A 31 2.48 -20.92 -7.11
C VAL A 31 2.35 -22.17 -6.23
N TYR A 32 2.52 -22.04 -4.92
CA TYR A 32 2.64 -23.20 -4.02
C TYR A 32 1.34 -23.56 -3.30
N VAL A 33 0.51 -22.57 -2.95
CA VAL A 33 -0.70 -22.78 -2.14
C VAL A 33 -1.96 -22.79 -3.01
N GLN A 34 -1.98 -21.99 -4.08
CA GLN A 34 -3.09 -21.86 -5.03
C GLN A 34 -4.45 -21.54 -4.39
N SER A 35 -4.45 -20.92 -3.20
CA SER A 35 -5.68 -20.56 -2.48
C SER A 35 -6.18 -19.18 -2.91
N LEU A 36 -7.35 -19.17 -3.57
CA LEU A 36 -8.02 -17.94 -3.99
C LEU A 36 -8.35 -17.03 -2.81
N VAL A 37 -8.72 -17.60 -1.66
CA VAL A 37 -9.04 -16.82 -0.44
C VAL A 37 -7.81 -16.07 0.07
N LEU A 38 -6.64 -16.72 0.11
CA LEU A 38 -5.40 -16.06 0.54
C LEU A 38 -4.97 -14.96 -0.43
N LEU A 39 -5.08 -15.21 -1.73
CA LEU A 39 -4.80 -14.20 -2.76
C LEU A 39 -5.75 -12.99 -2.64
N PHE A 40 -7.03 -13.23 -2.36
CA PHE A 40 -8.00 -12.17 -2.14
C PHE A 40 -7.65 -11.32 -0.90
N ILE A 41 -7.28 -11.96 0.21
CA ILE A 41 -6.83 -11.25 1.42
C ILE A 41 -5.60 -10.38 1.11
N ILE A 42 -4.62 -10.93 0.39
CA ILE A 42 -3.42 -10.18 0.00
C ILE A 42 -3.79 -8.97 -0.89
N ALA A 43 -4.72 -9.14 -1.84
CA ALA A 43 -5.21 -8.06 -2.68
C ALA A 43 -5.89 -6.95 -1.87
N VAL A 44 -6.71 -7.30 -0.87
CA VAL A 44 -7.34 -6.33 0.05
C VAL A 44 -6.30 -5.58 0.87
N VAL A 45 -5.26 -6.26 1.37
CA VAL A 45 -4.17 -5.62 2.12
C VAL A 45 -3.41 -4.62 1.24
N LYS A 46 -3.08 -4.99 0.00
CA LYS A 46 -2.46 -4.06 -0.97
C LYS A 46 -3.33 -2.83 -1.20
N ALA A 47 -4.62 -3.03 -1.44
CA ALA A 47 -5.57 -1.94 -1.65
C ALA A 47 -5.61 -1.00 -0.43
N ALA A 48 -5.65 -1.54 0.78
CA ALA A 48 -5.63 -0.74 2.01
C ALA A 48 -4.36 0.13 2.13
N ILE A 49 -3.18 -0.44 1.84
CA ILE A 49 -1.90 0.28 1.86
C ILE A 49 -1.91 1.43 0.83
N ILE A 50 -2.36 1.15 -0.39
CA ILE A 50 -2.43 2.15 -1.47
C ILE A 50 -3.39 3.27 -1.11
N VAL A 51 -4.58 2.93 -0.60
CA VAL A 51 -5.59 3.91 -0.21
C VAL A 51 -5.09 4.81 0.92
N GLN A 52 -4.44 4.25 1.94
CA GLN A 52 -3.89 5.01 3.06
C GLN A 52 -2.73 5.93 2.63
N ASN A 53 -1.79 5.44 1.83
CA ASN A 53 -0.57 6.19 1.52
C ASN A 53 -0.69 7.12 0.30
N PHE A 54 -1.51 6.78 -0.70
CA PHE A 54 -1.57 7.52 -1.96
C PHE A 54 -2.92 8.20 -2.24
N MET A 55 -4.05 7.64 -1.81
CA MET A 55 -5.37 8.18 -2.22
C MET A 55 -5.93 9.29 -1.33
N HIS A 56 -5.24 9.73 -0.29
CA HIS A 56 -5.65 10.87 0.54
C HIS A 56 -7.05 10.79 1.20
N ILE A 57 -7.78 9.65 1.14
CA ILE A 57 -9.04 9.46 1.90
C ILE A 57 -8.81 9.64 3.41
N ALA A 58 -7.65 9.23 3.93
CA ALA A 58 -7.24 9.48 5.32
C ALA A 58 -6.95 10.96 5.64
N ARG A 59 -6.77 11.81 4.62
CA ARG A 59 -6.53 13.25 4.74
C ARG A 59 -7.83 14.03 4.65
N LEU A 60 -8.73 13.63 3.74
CA LEU A 60 -10.09 14.18 3.60
C LEU A 60 -10.92 14.00 4.90
N TRP A 61 -10.83 12.86 5.58
CA TRP A 61 -11.49 12.66 6.89
C TRP A 61 -10.93 13.54 8.02
N ARG A 62 -9.73 14.10 7.86
CA ARG A 62 -9.08 14.92 8.90
C ARG A 62 -9.41 16.41 8.77
N GLU A 63 -9.84 16.86 7.60
CA GLU A 63 -10.24 18.25 7.36
C GLU A 63 -11.69 18.54 7.81
N GLU A 64 -12.51 17.52 8.04
CA GLU A 64 -13.92 17.65 8.47
C GLU A 64 -14.13 17.57 9.99
N SER A 65 -13.05 17.68 10.78
CA SER A 65 -13.06 17.72 12.26
C SER A 65 -12.70 19.12 12.79
N HIS A 66 -13.12 20.18 12.10
CA HIS A 66 -13.05 21.55 12.59
C HIS A 66 -14.45 22.13 12.79
#